data_AF-A0A6D2G9D8-F1
#
_entry.id   AF-A0A6D2G9D8-F1
#
_cell.length_a   1.000
_cell.length_b   1.000
_cell.length_c   1.000
_cell.angle_alpha   90.00
_cell.angle_beta   90.00
_cell.angle_gamma   90.00
#
_symmetry.space_group_name_H-M   'P 1'
#
loop_
_entity.id
_entity.type
_entity.pdbx_description
1 polymer ?
#
loop_
_entity_poly.entity_id
_entity_poly.type
_entity_poly.pdbx_seq_one_letter_code
_entity_poly.pdbx_strand_id
1 'polypeptide(L)'
;MMKRKILAAVIPALLAAATANAAEIYNKDGNKLDLYGKAVGRHVWTTTGDSKNADQTYAQIGFKGETQINTDLTGFGQWEYRTKADRAEGEQQNSNLVRLAFAGLKYAEVGSIDYGRNYGIVYDVESYTDMAPLLLRRNLGRRLY
;
A
#
# COMPACT_ATOMS: atom_id res chain seq x y z
N MET A 1 -24.93 -25.85 -8.15
CA MET A 1 -24.31 -24.93 -9.15
C MET A 1 -24.80 -23.51 -8.82
N MET A 2 -23.99 -22.45 -9.05
CA MET A 2 -24.01 -21.13 -8.36
C MET A 2 -23.37 -21.10 -6.94
N LYS A 3 -22.05 -21.36 -6.85
CA LYS A 3 -21.22 -20.89 -5.71
C LYS A 3 -19.79 -20.43 -6.10
N ARG A 4 -19.36 -20.69 -7.34
CA ARG A 4 -17.99 -20.35 -7.81
C ARG A 4 -17.82 -18.97 -8.44
N LYS A 5 -18.93 -18.26 -8.76
CA LYS A 5 -18.87 -16.94 -9.41
C LYS A 5 -18.69 -15.77 -8.43
N ILE A 6 -19.02 -15.96 -7.14
CA ILE A 6 -18.90 -14.89 -6.13
C ILE A 6 -17.45 -14.79 -5.64
N LEU A 7 -16.77 -15.91 -5.44
CA LEU A 7 -15.39 -15.92 -4.92
C LEU A 7 -14.39 -15.28 -5.90
N ALA A 8 -14.62 -15.44 -7.21
CA ALA A 8 -13.82 -14.80 -8.26
C ALA A 8 -13.93 -13.27 -8.28
N ALA A 9 -15.01 -12.69 -7.74
CA ALA A 9 -15.17 -11.23 -7.62
C ALA A 9 -14.64 -10.68 -6.28
N VAL A 10 -14.53 -11.53 -5.25
CA VAL A 10 -14.03 -11.12 -3.92
C VAL A 10 -12.52 -10.91 -3.93
N ILE A 11 -11.76 -11.63 -4.76
CA ILE A 11 -10.30 -11.50 -4.85
C ILE A 11 -9.88 -10.14 -5.49
N PRO A 12 -10.48 -9.70 -6.61
CA PRO A 12 -10.31 -8.32 -7.10
C PRO A 12 -10.80 -7.28 -6.09
N ALA A 13 -11.88 -7.56 -5.35
CA ALA A 13 -12.46 -6.61 -4.39
C ALA A 13 -11.57 -6.38 -3.15
N LEU A 14 -10.93 -7.43 -2.62
CA LEU A 14 -9.99 -7.31 -1.50
C LEU A 14 -8.72 -6.52 -1.89
N LEU A 15 -8.25 -6.68 -3.13
CA LEU A 15 -7.15 -5.88 -3.69
C LEU A 15 -7.59 -4.46 -4.06
N ALA A 16 -8.84 -4.26 -4.47
CA ALA A 16 -9.40 -2.95 -4.81
C ALA A 16 -9.74 -2.09 -3.58
N ALA A 17 -9.98 -2.71 -2.42
CA ALA A 17 -10.34 -2.00 -1.19
C ALA A 17 -9.22 -1.07 -0.67
N ALA A 18 -7.96 -1.31 -1.05
CA ALA A 18 -6.84 -0.42 -0.74
C ALA A 18 -6.57 0.65 -1.82
N THR A 19 -7.22 0.57 -2.99
CA THR A 19 -6.88 1.34 -4.20
C THR A 19 -8.10 2.00 -4.84
N ALA A 20 -8.95 2.65 -4.04
CA ALA A 20 -10.19 3.26 -4.53
C ALA A 20 -10.03 4.27 -5.70
N ASN A 21 -8.80 4.63 -6.12
CA ASN A 21 -8.51 5.45 -7.30
C ASN A 21 -7.22 5.03 -8.05
N ALA A 22 -6.96 3.72 -8.25
CA ALA A 22 -5.89 3.31 -9.17
C ALA A 22 -6.32 3.54 -10.63
N ALA A 23 -5.48 4.19 -11.42
CA ALA A 23 -5.67 4.34 -12.86
C ALA A 23 -4.97 3.20 -13.59
N GLU A 24 -5.74 2.43 -14.37
CA GLU A 24 -5.16 1.46 -15.31
C GLU A 24 -4.49 2.25 -16.44
N ILE A 25 -3.17 2.14 -16.56
CA ILE A 25 -2.39 2.87 -17.57
C ILE A 25 -1.93 1.96 -18.72
N TYR A 26 -2.00 0.65 -18.52
CA TYR A 26 -1.69 -0.34 -19.54
C TYR A 26 -2.46 -1.63 -19.28
N ASN A 27 -3.06 -2.18 -20.34
CA ASN A 27 -3.75 -3.46 -20.30
C ASN A 27 -3.75 -4.09 -21.69
N LYS A 28 -2.85 -5.04 -21.90
CA LYS A 28 -2.71 -5.73 -23.18
C LYS A 28 -2.09 -7.12 -23.00
N ASP A 29 -2.63 -8.10 -23.72
CA ASP A 29 -2.09 -9.47 -23.81
C ASP A 29 -1.84 -10.12 -22.44
N GLY A 30 -2.78 -9.96 -21.49
CA GLY A 30 -2.67 -10.51 -20.14
C GLY A 30 -1.71 -9.76 -19.22
N ASN A 31 -1.12 -8.65 -19.68
CA ASN A 31 -0.28 -7.76 -18.88
C ASN A 31 -1.06 -6.50 -18.51
N LYS A 32 -1.12 -6.21 -17.22
CA LYS A 32 -1.81 -5.05 -16.65
C LYS A 32 -0.85 -4.23 -15.79
N LEU A 33 -0.91 -2.92 -15.92
CA LEU A 33 -0.19 -1.97 -15.07
C LEU A 33 -1.14 -0.90 -14.56
N ASP A 34 -1.29 -0.86 -13.24
CA ASP A 34 -2.03 0.15 -12.52
C ASP A 34 -1.06 1.16 -11.90
N LEU A 35 -1.37 2.45 -12.04
CA LEU A 35 -0.73 3.54 -11.33
C LEU A 35 -1.69 4.08 -10.27
N TYR A 36 -1.22 4.18 -9.03
CA TYR A 36 -2.01 4.71 -7.93
C TYR A 36 -1.19 5.67 -7.08
N GLY A 37 -1.87 6.46 -6.26
CA GLY A 37 -1.21 7.40 -5.40
C GLY A 37 -2.20 8.25 -4.61
N LYS A 38 -1.64 9.12 -3.76
CA LYS A 38 -2.39 10.14 -3.03
C LYS A 38 -1.48 11.30 -2.65
N ALA A 39 -2.04 12.50 -2.67
CA ALA A 39 -1.45 13.68 -2.03
C ALA A 39 -2.30 14.04 -0.81
N VAL A 40 -1.67 14.18 0.35
CA VAL A 40 -2.36 14.43 1.61
C VAL A 40 -1.74 15.65 2.27
N GLY A 41 -2.46 16.77 2.22
CA GLY A 41 -2.20 17.93 3.06
C GLY A 41 -2.59 17.62 4.50
N ARG A 42 -1.66 17.75 5.45
CA ARG A 42 -1.91 17.39 6.85
C ARG A 42 -1.20 18.34 7.79
N HIS A 43 -1.95 18.90 8.72
CA HIS A 43 -1.39 19.64 9.85
C HIS A 43 -1.86 19.00 11.17
N VAL A 44 -0.95 18.80 12.12
CA VAL A 44 -1.26 18.24 13.44
C VAL A 44 -1.18 19.34 14.48
N TRP A 45 -2.24 19.51 15.27
CA TRP A 45 -2.28 20.40 16.42
C TRP A 45 -2.23 19.61 17.73
N THR A 46 -1.35 20.01 18.65
CA THR A 46 -1.23 19.43 20.00
C THR A 46 -1.57 20.49 21.04
N THR A 47 -2.58 20.23 21.87
CA THR A 47 -3.13 21.21 22.82
C THR A 47 -2.67 21.01 24.27
N THR A 48 -1.82 20.01 24.54
CA THR A 48 -1.35 19.67 25.89
C THR A 48 0.18 19.68 25.97
N GLY A 49 0.73 20.65 26.70
CA GLY A 49 2.07 20.67 27.32
C GLY A 49 3.30 20.75 26.41
N ASP A 50 3.22 20.29 25.16
CA ASP A 50 4.34 20.26 24.23
C ASP A 50 3.83 20.74 22.86
N SER A 51 4.14 21.99 22.51
CA SER A 51 3.65 22.69 21.31
C SER A 51 4.32 22.16 20.03
N LYS A 52 4.14 20.88 19.73
CA LYS A 52 4.65 20.22 18.52
C LYS A 52 3.62 20.26 17.40
N ASN A 53 3.11 21.46 17.12
CA ASN A 53 2.30 21.67 15.93
C ASN A 53 3.22 21.53 14.73
N ALA A 54 2.84 20.66 13.79
CA ALA A 54 3.71 20.34 12.67
C ALA A 54 2.89 20.06 11.42
N ASP A 55 3.40 20.56 10.30
CA ASP A 55 3.05 20.03 8.99
C ASP A 55 3.52 18.57 8.92
N GLN A 56 2.67 17.72 8.34
CA GLN A 56 2.94 16.32 8.05
C GLN A 56 2.46 15.97 6.63
N THR A 57 2.39 16.96 5.75
CA THR A 57 2.01 16.81 4.36
C THR A 57 2.93 15.81 3.67
N TYR A 58 2.33 14.90 2.90
CA TYR A 58 3.06 13.90 2.15
C TYR A 58 2.36 13.55 0.84
N ALA A 59 3.14 13.06 -0.11
CA ALA A 59 2.65 12.47 -1.34
C ALA A 59 3.14 11.04 -1.46
N GLN A 60 2.33 10.22 -2.10
CA GLN A 60 2.60 8.81 -2.32
C GLN A 60 2.22 8.44 -3.74
N ILE A 61 3.07 7.66 -4.38
CA ILE A 61 2.85 7.10 -5.70
C ILE A 61 3.26 5.64 -5.69
N GLY A 62 2.58 4.82 -6.47
CA GLY A 62 2.91 3.42 -6.61
C GLY A 62 2.42 2.84 -7.91
N PHE A 63 3.05 1.74 -8.28
CA PHE A 63 2.68 0.94 -9.44
C PHE A 63 2.37 -0.47 -8.97
N LYS A 64 1.37 -1.08 -9.62
CA LYS A 64 1.03 -2.48 -9.45
C LYS A 64 0.98 -3.12 -10.84
N GLY A 65 1.85 -4.09 -11.06
CA GLY A 65 1.93 -4.84 -12.31
C GLY A 65 1.43 -6.26 -12.12
N GLU A 66 0.70 -6.78 -13.09
CA GLU A 66 0.27 -8.18 -13.17
C GLU A 66 0.55 -8.70 -14.58
N THR A 67 1.07 -9.93 -14.68
CA THR A 67 1.32 -10.62 -15.95
C THR A 67 0.77 -12.03 -15.87
N GLN A 68 -0.20 -12.34 -16.75
CA GLN A 68 -0.72 -13.68 -16.87
C GLN A 68 0.28 -14.54 -17.66
N ILE A 69 0.90 -15.51 -16.97
CA ILE A 69 1.88 -16.41 -17.59
C ILE A 69 1.15 -17.57 -18.27
N ASN A 70 0.16 -18.16 -17.60
CA ASN A 70 -0.75 -19.14 -18.18
C ASN A 70 -2.11 -19.11 -17.45
N THR A 71 -2.96 -20.12 -17.65
CA THR A 71 -4.28 -20.20 -17.02
C THR A 71 -4.23 -20.25 -15.49
N ASP A 72 -3.16 -20.80 -14.93
CA ASP A 72 -3.02 -21.09 -13.50
C ASP A 72 -1.94 -20.25 -12.83
N LEU A 73 -1.00 -19.66 -13.59
CA LEU A 73 0.14 -18.93 -13.07
C LEU A 73 0.08 -17.46 -13.47
N THR A 74 0.12 -16.58 -12.47
CA THR A 74 0.16 -15.12 -12.65
C THR A 74 1.35 -14.55 -11.88
N GLY A 75 2.18 -13.78 -12.56
CA GLY A 75 3.20 -12.96 -11.92
C GLY A 75 2.62 -11.62 -11.49
N PHE A 76 3.05 -11.10 -10.34
CA PHE A 76 2.65 -9.78 -9.89
C PHE A 76 3.81 -9.05 -9.21
N GLY A 77 3.73 -7.73 -9.17
CA GLY A 77 4.70 -6.91 -8.47
C GLY A 77 4.09 -5.58 -8.06
N GLN A 78 4.60 -5.03 -6.97
CA GLN A 78 4.15 -3.74 -6.47
C GLN A 78 5.33 -2.94 -5.94
N TRP A 79 5.32 -1.66 -6.29
CA TRP A 79 6.24 -0.67 -5.77
C TRP A 79 5.47 0.54 -5.28
N GLU A 80 5.81 1.03 -4.09
CA GLU A 80 5.18 2.20 -3.49
C GLU A 80 6.25 3.10 -2.88
N TYR A 81 6.23 4.36 -3.30
CA TYR A 81 7.13 5.40 -2.82
C TYR A 81 6.34 6.50 -2.12
N ARG A 82 6.87 6.98 -0.99
CA ARG A 82 6.35 8.13 -0.27
C ARG A 82 7.43 9.19 -0.15
N THR A 83 7.07 10.42 -0.50
CA THR A 83 7.84 11.62 -0.22
C THR A 83 7.08 12.49 0.78
N LYS A 84 7.79 13.16 1.68
CA LYS A 84 7.17 14.19 2.53
C LYS A 84 7.29 15.55 1.86
N ALA A 85 6.36 16.43 2.16
CA ALA A 85 6.34 17.82 1.71
C ALA A 85 6.05 18.74 2.91
N ASP A 86 6.61 18.38 4.07
CA ASP A 86 6.43 19.06 5.36
C ASP A 86 7.56 20.05 5.69
N ARG A 87 8.54 20.22 4.80
CA ARG A 87 9.72 21.07 4.97
C ARG A 87 10.14 21.72 3.64
N ALA A 88 10.93 22.78 3.74
CA ALA A 88 11.56 23.41 2.58
C ALA A 88 12.52 22.45 1.85
N GLU A 89 12.69 22.63 0.55
CA GLU A 89 13.48 21.74 -0.31
C GLU A 89 14.92 21.56 0.19
N GLY A 90 15.56 22.64 0.68
CA GLY A 90 16.92 22.61 1.24
C GLY A 90 17.06 21.88 2.58
N GLU A 91 15.94 21.56 3.24
CA GLU A 91 15.88 20.89 4.54
C GLU A 91 15.32 19.46 4.45
N GLN A 92 14.97 19.00 3.24
CA GLN A 92 14.56 17.62 3.01
C GLN A 92 15.76 16.67 3.06
N GLN A 93 16.17 16.27 4.27
CA GLN A 93 17.10 15.16 4.44
C GLN A 93 16.34 13.86 4.76
N ASN A 94 16.52 12.83 3.92
CA ASN A 94 16.06 11.45 4.13
C ASN A 94 14.55 11.28 4.44
N SER A 95 13.69 12.19 3.94
CA SER A 95 12.24 12.11 4.19
C SER A 95 11.51 11.07 3.33
N ASN A 96 12.22 10.43 2.40
CA ASN A 96 11.62 9.62 1.35
C ASN A 96 11.76 8.14 1.66
N LEU A 97 10.68 7.40 1.46
CA LEU A 97 10.56 6.00 1.89
C LEU A 97 10.01 5.16 0.74
N VAL A 98 10.76 4.12 0.37
CA VAL A 98 10.19 2.97 -0.36
C VAL A 98 9.38 2.17 0.67
N ARG A 99 8.06 2.17 0.51
CA ARG A 99 7.13 1.53 1.45
C ARG A 99 6.87 0.09 1.10
N LEU A 100 6.64 -0.17 -0.18
CA LEU A 100 6.46 -1.50 -0.74
C LEU A 100 7.40 -1.65 -1.93
N ALA A 101 8.04 -2.80 -2.03
CA ALA A 101 8.87 -3.18 -3.16
C ALA A 101 9.01 -4.69 -3.14
N PHE A 102 8.08 -5.38 -3.79
CA PHE A 102 8.04 -6.83 -3.82
C PHE A 102 7.57 -7.33 -5.19
N ALA A 103 7.93 -8.57 -5.49
CA ALA A 103 7.44 -9.31 -6.63
C ALA A 103 7.07 -10.72 -6.18
N GLY A 104 6.11 -11.33 -6.86
CA GLY A 104 5.59 -12.63 -6.49
C GLY A 104 4.93 -13.38 -7.63
N LEU A 105 4.60 -14.63 -7.32
CA LEU A 105 3.89 -15.54 -8.19
C LEU A 105 2.65 -16.04 -7.46
N LYS A 106 1.53 -16.07 -8.17
CA LYS A 106 0.28 -16.64 -7.71
C LYS A 106 -0.04 -17.86 -8.56
N TYR A 107 -0.34 -18.98 -7.90
CA TYR A 107 -0.74 -20.22 -8.55
C TYR A 107 -2.19 -20.59 -8.20
N ALA A 108 -3.06 -20.43 -9.19
CA ALA A 108 -4.49 -20.76 -9.18
C ALA A 108 -5.18 -20.32 -7.86
N GLU A 109 -5.85 -21.27 -7.20
CA GLU A 109 -6.47 -21.09 -5.89
C GLU A 109 -5.60 -21.64 -4.74
N VAL A 110 -4.40 -22.14 -5.04
CA VAL A 110 -3.51 -22.75 -4.05
C VAL A 110 -2.85 -21.70 -3.17
N GLY A 111 -2.51 -20.54 -3.76
CA GLY A 111 -1.96 -19.41 -3.01
C GLY A 111 -0.99 -18.58 -3.83
N SER A 112 -0.23 -17.75 -3.12
CA SER A 112 0.82 -16.89 -3.69
C SER A 112 2.04 -16.87 -2.79
N ILE A 113 3.19 -16.63 -3.41
CA ILE A 113 4.45 -16.36 -2.72
C ILE A 113 5.06 -15.09 -3.31
N ASP A 114 5.54 -14.21 -2.44
CA ASP A 114 6.23 -12.99 -2.81
C ASP A 114 7.49 -12.79 -1.99
N TYR A 115 8.42 -12.02 -2.56
CA TYR A 115 9.69 -11.70 -1.93
C TYR A 115 10.00 -10.21 -2.11
N GLY A 116 10.46 -9.61 -1.03
CA GLY A 116 10.82 -8.19 -0.97
C GLY A 116 10.20 -7.50 0.24
N ARG A 117 10.10 -6.18 0.14
CA ARG A 117 9.49 -5.35 1.17
C ARG A 117 7.97 -5.34 0.99
N ASN A 118 7.28 -6.21 1.72
CA ASN A 118 5.82 -6.28 1.77
C ASN A 118 5.31 -6.13 3.22
N TYR A 119 3.99 -6.00 3.41
CA TYR A 119 3.37 -6.15 4.72
C TYR A 119 3.56 -7.60 5.21
N GLY A 120 3.95 -7.75 6.48
CA GLY A 120 4.04 -9.07 7.10
C GLY A 120 2.68 -9.63 7.47
N ILE A 121 2.56 -10.95 7.60
CA ILE A 121 1.31 -11.70 7.88
C ILE A 121 0.55 -11.17 9.10
N VAL A 122 1.25 -10.65 10.11
CA VAL A 122 0.61 -10.06 11.31
C VAL A 122 -0.26 -8.85 10.95
N TYR A 123 0.10 -8.09 9.92
CA TYR A 123 -0.65 -6.93 9.48
C TYR A 123 -2.02 -7.28 8.91
N ASP A 124 -2.21 -8.51 8.40
CA ASP A 124 -3.52 -8.97 7.91
C ASP A 124 -4.58 -8.86 9.00
N VAL A 125 -4.21 -9.16 10.26
CA VAL A 125 -5.11 -9.05 11.41
C VAL A 125 -5.20 -7.60 11.93
N GLU A 126 -4.08 -6.88 11.99
CA GLU A 126 -4.07 -5.47 12.46
C GLU A 126 -4.92 -4.56 11.56
N SER A 127 -4.94 -4.85 10.25
CA SER A 127 -5.65 -4.06 9.23
C SER A 127 -7.15 -3.92 9.49
N TYR A 128 -7.79 -4.92 10.14
CA TYR A 128 -9.21 -4.85 10.50
C TYR A 128 -9.53 -3.68 11.45
N THR A 129 -8.55 -3.23 12.23
CA THR A 129 -8.72 -2.15 13.21
C THR A 129 -8.03 -0.85 12.79
N ASP A 130 -7.17 -0.87 11.76
CA ASP A 130 -6.47 0.32 11.23
C ASP A 130 -7.31 1.08 10.19
N MET A 131 -8.57 1.35 10.55
CA MET A 131 -9.54 2.10 9.72
C MET A 131 -9.78 3.53 10.22
N ALA A 132 -9.11 3.92 11.30
CA ALA A 132 -9.24 5.24 11.88
C ALA A 132 -8.66 6.32 10.95
N PRO A 133 -9.28 7.52 10.84
CA PRO A 133 -8.73 8.61 10.04
C PRO A 133 -7.31 9.04 10.46
N LEU A 134 -7.03 8.97 11.78
CA LEU A 134 -5.71 9.15 12.38
C LEU A 134 -5.73 8.69 13.84
N LEU A 135 -4.70 7.96 14.28
CA LEU A 135 -4.34 7.82 15.70
C LEU A 135 -2.91 8.34 15.89
N LEU A 136 -2.72 9.30 16.80
CA LEU A 136 -1.38 9.71 17.22
C LEU A 136 -0.73 8.51 17.93
N ARG A 137 0.27 7.91 17.29
CA ARG A 137 1.16 6.92 17.94
C ARG A 137 1.88 7.65 19.07
N ARG A 138 1.37 7.50 20.30
CA ARG A 138 2.17 7.76 21.50
C ARG A 138 3.30 6.72 21.46
N ASN A 139 4.56 7.17 21.42
CA ASN A 139 5.73 6.30 21.40
C ASN A 139 5.68 5.29 22.57
N LEU A 140 5.13 4.11 22.32
CA LEU A 140 5.43 2.91 23.08
C LEU A 140 6.53 2.21 22.30
N GLY A 141 7.72 2.23 22.88
CA GLY A 141 8.99 1.85 22.26
C GLY A 141 8.89 0.53 21.51
N ARG A 142 9.07 0.61 20.19
CA ARG A 142 9.23 -0.58 19.33
C ARG A 142 10.72 -0.93 19.34
N ARG A 143 11.14 -1.68 20.34
CA ARG A 143 12.37 -2.49 20.29
C ARG A 143 11.90 -3.93 20.19
N LEU A 144 11.87 -4.47 18.98
CA LEU A 144 11.82 -5.91 18.75
C LEU A 144 12.87 -6.19 17.69
N TYR A 145 13.74 -7.14 18.04
CA TYR A 145 14.86 -7.66 17.28
C TYR A 145 14.39 -8.28 15.96
#